data_AF-A0A2R6NB42-F1
#
_entry.id   AF-A0A2R6NB42-F1
#
_cell.length_a   1.000
_cell.length_b   1.000
_cell.length_c   1.000
_cell.angle_alpha   90.00
_cell.angle_beta   90.00
_cell.angle_gamma   90.00
#
_symmetry.space_group_name_H-M   'P 1'
#
loop_
_entity.id
_entity.type
_entity.pdbx_description
1 polymer ?
#
loop_
_entity_poly.entity_id
_entity_poly.type
_entity_poly.pdbx_seq_one_letter_code
_entity_poly.pdbx_strand_id
1 'polypeptide(L)'
;MDRLIDEHGPIELEPADEEFRRLVVAIINQSVSTASAAAVRERVFDLLDEVTPETVLAADEEALEDAGLGETKTEYVRNAARAFQERDLTRSGLADASDEEVIDRLSEIRGIGAWTGRMYLLFVLGREDVFPIGDLAVRRGIESLYGEMTREEMHDLAEQWRPYRSLAVLYIWAHYES
;
A
#
# COMPACT_ATOMS: atom_id res chain seq x y z
N MET A 1 15.56 1.31 -16.59
CA MET A 1 15.24 2.55 -15.84
C MET A 1 15.25 3.76 -16.75
N ASP A 2 16.36 4.14 -17.38
CA ASP A 2 16.41 5.33 -18.27
C ASP A 2 15.25 5.38 -19.27
N ARG A 3 15.01 4.26 -19.98
CA ARG A 3 13.85 4.14 -20.89
C ARG A 3 12.50 4.43 -20.20
N LEU A 4 12.28 3.93 -18.99
CA LEU A 4 11.01 4.15 -18.28
C LEU A 4 10.87 5.61 -17.85
N ILE A 5 11.98 6.26 -17.50
CA ILE A 5 12.01 7.69 -17.16
C ILE A 5 11.69 8.52 -18.41
N ASP A 6 12.27 8.17 -19.56
CA ASP A 6 11.97 8.83 -20.84
C ASP A 6 10.50 8.65 -21.26
N GLU A 7 9.93 7.47 -20.99
CA GLU A 7 8.56 7.09 -21.38
C GLU A 7 7.49 7.72 -20.48
N HIS A 8 7.66 7.69 -19.16
CA HIS A 8 6.66 8.15 -18.20
C HIS A 8 6.92 9.57 -17.68
N GLY A 9 8.09 10.15 -17.97
CA GLY A 9 8.52 11.43 -17.40
C GLY A 9 8.82 11.34 -15.90
N PRO A 10 9.02 12.48 -15.23
CA PRO A 10 9.34 12.49 -13.80
C PRO A 10 8.15 12.00 -12.96
N ILE A 11 8.40 11.00 -12.12
CA ILE A 11 7.48 10.53 -11.08
C ILE A 11 8.07 10.89 -9.71
N GLU A 12 7.24 11.44 -8.83
CA GLU A 12 7.60 11.79 -7.45
C GLU A 12 6.97 10.80 -6.45
N LEU A 13 7.71 10.45 -5.41
CA LEU A 13 7.17 9.70 -4.27
C LEU A 13 6.52 10.70 -3.31
N GLU A 14 5.21 10.90 -3.46
CA GLU A 14 4.43 11.79 -2.61
C GLU A 14 3.70 10.99 -1.51
N PRO A 15 4.04 11.18 -0.23
CA PRO A 15 3.30 10.58 0.87
C PRO A 15 1.89 11.17 0.94
N ALA A 16 0.90 10.34 1.25
CA ALA A 16 -0.47 10.77 1.41
C ALA A 16 -0.63 11.74 2.60
N ASP A 17 -1.52 12.72 2.47
CA ASP A 17 -1.85 13.65 3.55
C ASP A 17 -2.57 12.95 4.71
N GLU A 18 -3.48 12.03 4.40
CA GLU A 18 -4.31 11.31 5.36
C GLU A 18 -3.79 9.87 5.55
N GLU A 19 -3.04 9.63 6.63
CA GLU A 19 -2.34 8.35 6.85
C GLU A 19 -3.30 7.15 6.99
N PHE A 20 -4.34 7.31 7.81
CA PHE A 20 -5.32 6.24 8.04
C PHE A 20 -6.09 5.91 6.77
N ARG A 21 -6.59 6.93 6.07
CA ARG A 21 -7.28 6.76 4.79
C ARG A 21 -6.40 6.02 3.78
N ARG A 22 -5.11 6.33 3.72
CA ARG A 22 -4.18 5.65 2.81
C ARG A 22 -3.94 4.18 3.17
N LEU A 23 -3.95 3.84 4.45
CA LEU A 23 -3.93 2.45 4.91
C LEU A 23 -5.20 1.70 4.52
N VAL A 24 -6.38 2.33 4.66
CA VAL A 24 -7.65 1.75 4.20
C VAL A 24 -7.60 1.44 2.70
N VAL A 25 -7.05 2.35 1.87
CA VAL A 25 -6.82 2.06 0.44
C VAL A 25 -5.93 0.83 0.24
N ALA A 26 -4.86 0.67 1.02
CA ALA A 26 -4.00 -0.50 0.92
C ALA A 26 -4.74 -1.80 1.27
N ILE A 27 -5.61 -1.79 2.30
CA ILE A 27 -6.46 -2.93 2.67
C ILE A 27 -7.46 -3.27 1.54
N ILE A 28 -8.10 -2.24 0.95
CA ILE A 28 -9.02 -2.42 -0.17
C ILE A 28 -8.33 -3.06 -1.38
N ASN A 29 -7.09 -2.67 -1.67
CA ASN A 29 -6.31 -3.19 -2.80
C ASN A 29 -5.84 -4.65 -2.64
N GLN A 30 -5.96 -5.25 -1.45
CA GLN A 30 -5.49 -6.62 -1.22
C GLN A 30 -6.22 -7.63 -2.11
N SER A 31 -5.46 -8.47 -2.82
CA SER A 31 -5.95 -9.66 -3.54
C SER A 31 -7.07 -9.39 -4.56
N VAL A 32 -7.13 -8.18 -5.14
CA VAL A 32 -8.13 -7.79 -6.15
C VAL A 32 -7.47 -7.03 -7.29
N SER A 33 -8.18 -6.85 -8.41
CA SER A 33 -7.72 -6.00 -9.51
C SER A 33 -7.83 -4.51 -9.17
N THR A 34 -7.04 -3.67 -9.82
CA THR A 34 -7.09 -2.20 -9.68
C THR A 34 -8.49 -1.65 -9.92
N ALA A 35 -9.19 -2.14 -10.96
CA ALA A 35 -10.55 -1.71 -11.28
C ALA A 35 -11.57 -2.10 -10.19
N SER A 36 -11.47 -3.31 -9.64
CA SER A 36 -12.35 -3.76 -8.55
C SER A 36 -12.09 -2.95 -7.28
N ALA A 37 -10.82 -2.72 -6.94
CA ALA A 37 -10.44 -1.92 -5.79
C ALA A 37 -10.93 -0.46 -5.92
N ALA A 38 -10.82 0.14 -7.10
CA ALA A 38 -11.29 1.50 -7.36
C ALA A 38 -12.80 1.64 -7.11
N ALA A 39 -13.60 0.70 -7.61
CA ALA A 39 -15.06 0.71 -7.43
C ALA A 39 -15.47 0.49 -5.97
N VAL A 40 -14.77 -0.39 -5.23
CA VAL A 40 -15.02 -0.58 -3.79
C VAL A 40 -14.63 0.68 -3.00
N ARG A 41 -13.48 1.28 -3.31
CA ARG A 41 -13.00 2.50 -2.66
C ARG A 41 -13.99 3.65 -2.82
N GLU A 42 -14.50 3.87 -4.04
CA GLU A 42 -15.51 4.90 -4.31
C GLU A 42 -16.72 4.73 -3.39
N ARG A 43 -17.35 3.55 -3.40
CA ARG A 43 -18.53 3.28 -2.56
C ARG A 43 -18.27 3.41 -1.06
N VAL A 44 -17.11 2.93 -0.57
CA VAL A 44 -16.74 3.05 0.85
C VAL A 44 -16.51 4.50 1.24
N PHE A 45 -15.88 5.30 0.38
CA PHE A 45 -15.60 6.70 0.67
C PHE A 45 -16.87 7.54 0.61
N ASP A 46 -17.77 7.25 -0.34
CA ASP A 46 -19.10 7.89 -0.40
C ASP A 46 -19.96 7.53 0.82
N LEU A 47 -19.85 6.29 1.34
CA LEU A 47 -20.58 5.86 2.53
C LEU A 47 -20.10 6.58 3.81
N LEU A 48 -18.79 6.80 3.93
CA LEU A 48 -18.19 7.34 5.16
C LEU A 48 -18.10 8.87 5.17
N ASP A 49 -18.23 9.53 4.01
CA ASP A 49 -17.89 10.93 3.73
C ASP A 49 -16.41 11.27 3.99
N GLU A 50 -15.94 11.05 5.22
CA GLU A 50 -14.57 11.18 5.68
C GLU A 50 -14.06 9.84 6.21
N VAL A 51 -12.84 9.45 5.85
CA VAL A 51 -12.29 8.14 6.23
C VAL A 51 -11.35 8.32 7.42
N THR A 52 -11.93 8.26 8.62
CA THR A 52 -11.20 8.32 9.89
C THR A 52 -11.42 7.05 10.70
N PRO A 53 -10.60 6.78 11.74
CA PRO A 53 -10.86 5.68 12.65
C PRO A 53 -12.27 5.75 13.26
N GLU A 54 -12.74 6.95 13.61
CA GLU A 54 -14.05 7.19 14.22
C GLU A 54 -15.19 6.86 13.26
N THR A 55 -15.12 7.33 12.00
CA THR A 55 -16.19 7.09 11.03
C THR A 55 -16.27 5.61 10.65
N VAL A 56 -15.11 4.94 10.48
CA VAL A 56 -15.06 3.50 10.21
C VAL A 56 -15.65 2.68 11.36
N LEU A 57 -15.41 3.06 12.62
CA LEU A 57 -15.93 2.34 13.79
C LEU A 57 -17.40 2.63 14.08
N ALA A 58 -17.87 3.84 13.78
CA ALA A 58 -19.27 4.24 13.94
C ALA A 58 -20.18 3.72 12.82
N ALA A 59 -19.63 3.45 11.63
CA ALA A 59 -20.37 2.88 10.53
C ALA A 59 -20.91 1.49 10.84
N ASP A 60 -22.08 1.19 10.26
CA ASP A 60 -22.69 -0.12 10.30
C ASP A 60 -21.85 -1.13 9.49
N GLU A 61 -21.65 -2.33 10.05
CA GLU A 61 -20.78 -3.34 9.44
C GLU A 61 -21.39 -3.92 8.16
N GLU A 62 -22.71 -4.13 8.12
CA GLU A 62 -23.41 -4.62 6.93
C GLU A 62 -23.32 -3.59 5.80
N ALA A 63 -23.45 -2.30 6.09
CA ALA A 63 -23.26 -1.23 5.11
C ALA A 63 -21.85 -1.21 4.49
N LEU A 64 -20.80 -1.43 5.31
CA LEU A 64 -19.41 -1.54 4.84
C LEU A 64 -19.20 -2.77 3.95
N GLU A 65 -19.82 -3.89 4.31
CA GLU A 65 -19.80 -5.12 3.51
C GLU A 65 -20.49 -4.94 2.16
N ASP A 66 -21.67 -4.33 2.16
CA ASP A 66 -22.47 -4.02 0.96
C ASP A 66 -21.80 -2.99 0.04
N ALA A 67 -20.99 -2.09 0.60
CA ALA A 67 -20.10 -1.22 -0.19
C ALA A 67 -19.01 -2.02 -0.94
N GLY A 68 -18.83 -3.30 -0.62
CA GLY A 68 -18.00 -4.25 -1.36
C GLY A 68 -16.68 -4.61 -0.67
N LEU A 69 -16.49 -4.26 0.60
CA LEU A 69 -15.36 -4.77 1.39
C LEU A 69 -15.50 -6.29 1.60
N GLY A 70 -16.73 -6.75 1.84
CA GLY A 70 -17.02 -8.07 2.38
C GLY A 70 -16.52 -8.24 3.83
N GLU A 71 -17.05 -9.26 4.51
CA GLU A 71 -16.83 -9.51 5.95
C GLU A 71 -15.36 -9.38 6.39
N THR A 72 -14.46 -10.03 5.64
CA THR A 72 -13.03 -10.07 6.00
C THR A 72 -12.37 -8.70 5.94
N LYS A 73 -12.59 -7.90 4.88
CA LYS A 73 -11.95 -6.57 4.80
C LYS A 73 -12.64 -5.56 5.71
N THR A 74 -13.94 -5.73 5.98
CA THR A 74 -14.64 -4.97 7.03
C THR A 74 -13.98 -5.20 8.39
N GLU A 75 -13.67 -6.45 8.75
CA GLU A 75 -12.91 -6.76 9.97
C GLU A 75 -11.54 -6.04 9.98
N TYR A 76 -10.82 -6.09 8.85
CA TYR A 76 -9.46 -5.55 8.75
C TYR A 76 -9.42 -4.02 8.89
N VAL A 77 -10.32 -3.29 8.23
CA VAL A 77 -10.37 -1.82 8.35
C VAL A 77 -10.79 -1.40 9.76
N ARG A 78 -11.68 -2.15 10.42
CA ARG A 78 -12.08 -1.87 11.81
C ARG A 78 -10.96 -2.17 12.80
N ASN A 79 -10.19 -3.25 12.59
CA ASN A 79 -9.00 -3.53 13.39
C ASN A 79 -7.94 -2.45 13.22
N ALA A 80 -7.71 -1.97 11.99
CA ALA A 80 -6.83 -0.84 11.73
C ALA A 80 -7.31 0.44 12.43
N ALA A 81 -8.62 0.72 12.39
CA ALA A 81 -9.19 1.87 13.06
C ALA A 81 -8.98 1.83 14.58
N ARG A 82 -9.26 0.69 15.24
CA ARG A 82 -8.99 0.51 16.67
C ARG A 82 -7.51 0.72 16.99
N ALA A 83 -6.61 0.15 16.19
CA ALA A 83 -5.17 0.31 16.40
C ALA A 83 -4.72 1.77 16.28
N PHE A 84 -5.29 2.55 15.36
CA PHE A 84 -5.02 4.00 15.23
C PHE A 84 -5.57 4.83 16.41
N GLN A 85 -6.61 4.37 17.10
CA GLN A 85 -7.10 5.02 18.33
C GLN A 85 -6.25 4.67 19.55
N GLU A 86 -5.64 3.49 19.57
CA GLU A 86 -4.88 2.98 20.71
C GLU A 86 -3.37 3.27 20.64
N ARG A 87 -2.83 3.46 19.43
CA ARG A 87 -1.39 3.54 19.16
C ARG A 87 -1.11 4.71 18.21
N ASP A 88 0.04 5.37 18.40
CA ASP A 88 0.48 6.40 17.46
C ASP A 88 1.17 5.74 16.23
N LEU A 89 0.35 5.44 15.22
CA LEU A 89 0.79 4.89 13.94
C LEU A 89 0.98 5.97 12.87
N THR A 90 0.90 7.25 13.25
CA THR A 90 1.09 8.37 12.32
C THR A 90 2.53 8.44 11.80
N ARG A 91 2.77 9.26 10.76
CA ARG A 91 4.14 9.59 10.34
C ARG A 91 5.02 10.04 11.49
N SER A 92 4.50 10.91 12.37
CA SER A 92 5.24 11.38 13.54
C SER A 92 5.53 10.26 14.53
N GLY A 93 4.57 9.39 14.82
CA GLY A 93 4.73 8.29 15.78
C GLY A 93 5.73 7.22 15.32
N LEU A 94 5.98 7.15 14.01
CA LEU A 94 6.87 6.15 13.39
C LEU A 94 8.16 6.74 12.82
N ALA A 95 8.43 8.04 13.03
CA ALA A 95 9.56 8.73 12.40
C ALA A 95 10.92 8.05 12.70
N ASP A 96 11.13 7.65 13.94
CA ASP A 96 12.37 7.02 14.42
C ASP A 96 12.41 5.50 14.24
N ALA A 97 11.32 4.88 13.79
CA ALA A 97 11.26 3.44 13.57
C ALA A 97 11.91 3.07 12.23
N SER A 98 12.71 2.01 12.24
CA SER A 98 13.20 1.39 11.01
C SER A 98 12.06 0.76 10.21
N ASP A 99 12.30 0.52 8.93
CA ASP A 99 11.30 -0.07 8.03
C ASP A 99 10.77 -1.42 8.53
N GLU A 100 11.65 -2.28 9.07
CA GLU A 100 11.25 -3.57 9.62
C GLU A 100 10.46 -3.42 10.94
N GLU A 101 10.83 -2.48 11.82
CA GLU A 101 10.03 -2.18 13.03
C GLU A 101 8.63 -1.66 12.68
N VAL A 102 8.50 -0.84 11.64
CA VAL A 102 7.19 -0.39 11.15
C VAL A 102 6.37 -1.56 10.64
N ILE A 103 6.97 -2.44 9.82
CA ILE A 103 6.30 -3.63 9.30
C ILE A 103 5.84 -4.54 10.43
N ASP A 104 6.69 -4.79 11.43
CA ASP A 104 6.37 -5.63 12.58
C ASP A 104 5.20 -5.05 13.39
N ARG A 105 5.27 -3.75 13.76
CA ARG A 105 4.19 -3.06 14.50
C ARG A 105 2.86 -3.10 13.77
N LEU A 106 2.87 -2.87 12.45
CA LEU A 106 1.67 -2.91 11.62
C LEU A 106 1.13 -4.34 11.48
N SER A 107 2.01 -5.34 11.40
CA SER A 107 1.63 -6.75 11.24
C SER A 107 1.00 -7.39 12.50
N GLU A 108 1.09 -6.72 13.65
CA GLU A 108 0.31 -7.09 14.85
C GLU A 108 -1.21 -6.87 14.65
N ILE A 109 -1.60 -6.02 13.71
CA ILE A 109 -2.99 -5.73 13.41
C ILE A 109 -3.52 -6.82 12.47
N ARG A 110 -4.47 -7.62 12.94
CA ARG A 110 -5.09 -8.69 12.13
C ARG A 110 -5.66 -8.11 10.83
N GLY A 111 -5.15 -8.61 9.70
CA GLY A 111 -5.51 -8.15 8.35
C GLY A 111 -4.43 -7.30 7.65
N ILE A 112 -3.39 -6.92 8.40
CA ILE A 112 -2.23 -6.21 7.88
C ILE A 112 -1.04 -7.15 7.94
N GLY A 113 -0.36 -7.33 6.81
CA GLY A 113 0.85 -8.13 6.70
C GLY A 113 1.94 -7.38 5.96
N ALA A 114 3.06 -8.05 5.70
CA ALA A 114 4.27 -7.44 5.15
C ALA A 114 4.04 -6.64 3.85
N TRP A 115 3.17 -7.11 2.95
CA TRP A 115 2.84 -6.35 1.73
C TRP A 115 2.16 -5.00 2.06
N THR A 116 1.15 -5.01 2.93
CA THR A 116 0.46 -3.79 3.37
C THR A 116 1.41 -2.86 4.14
N GLY A 117 2.27 -3.41 5.00
CA GLY A 117 3.30 -2.64 5.71
C GLY A 117 4.27 -1.94 4.74
N ARG A 118 4.68 -2.61 3.66
CA ARG A 118 5.51 -1.99 2.61
C ARG A 118 4.74 -0.93 1.80
N MET A 119 3.46 -1.12 1.55
CA MET A 119 2.61 -0.06 0.97
C MET A 119 2.52 1.16 1.89
N TYR A 120 2.47 0.94 3.21
CA TYR A 120 2.48 2.01 4.20
C TYR A 120 3.82 2.76 4.22
N LEU A 121 4.94 2.04 4.18
CA LEU A 121 6.27 2.66 4.08
C LEU A 121 6.40 3.57 2.85
N LEU A 122 5.90 3.12 1.70
CA LEU A 122 5.92 3.89 0.45
C LEU A 122 5.02 5.12 0.53
N PHE A 123 3.73 4.90 0.75
CA PHE A 123 2.72 5.93 0.47
C PHE A 123 2.24 6.68 1.70
N VAL A 124 2.66 6.27 2.90
CA VAL A 124 2.39 7.01 4.13
C VAL A 124 3.66 7.58 4.70
N LEU A 125 4.73 6.80 4.81
CA LEU A 125 5.99 7.28 5.38
C LEU A 125 6.95 7.89 4.35
N GLY A 126 6.70 7.72 3.04
CA GLY A 126 7.57 8.28 2.00
C GLY A 126 8.98 7.70 2.00
N ARG A 127 9.17 6.47 2.48
CA ARG A 127 10.50 5.83 2.54
C ARG A 127 11.00 5.60 1.10
N GLU A 128 12.20 6.10 0.79
CA GLU A 128 12.75 6.09 -0.56
C GLU A 128 13.32 4.74 -1.00
N ASP A 129 13.63 3.84 -0.06
CA ASP A 129 14.35 2.59 -0.32
C ASP A 129 13.53 1.32 -0.05
N VAL A 130 12.27 1.28 -0.49
CA VAL A 130 11.35 0.15 -0.25
C VAL A 130 11.16 -0.67 -1.53
N PHE A 131 11.30 -2.00 -1.42
CA PHE A 131 11.04 -2.94 -2.51
C PHE A 131 9.99 -4.00 -2.11
N PRO A 132 8.74 -3.91 -2.61
CA PRO A 132 7.66 -4.80 -2.22
C PRO A 132 7.60 -6.05 -3.12
N ILE A 133 8.58 -6.96 -3.01
CA ILE A 133 8.64 -8.20 -3.83
C ILE A 133 7.39 -9.11 -3.73
N GLY A 134 6.57 -8.93 -2.70
CA GLY A 134 5.26 -9.60 -2.58
C GLY A 134 4.24 -9.14 -3.62
N ASP A 135 4.40 -7.95 -4.18
CA ASP A 135 3.48 -7.32 -5.11
C ASP A 135 3.49 -8.02 -6.48
N LEU A 136 2.31 -8.36 -7.00
CA LEU A 136 2.21 -9.05 -8.28
C LEU A 136 2.51 -8.12 -9.46
N ALA A 137 2.05 -6.87 -9.41
CA ALA A 137 2.26 -5.91 -10.49
C ALA A 137 3.75 -5.57 -10.62
N VAL A 138 4.46 -5.37 -9.51
CA VAL A 138 5.92 -5.19 -9.54
C VAL A 138 6.63 -6.39 -10.17
N ARG A 139 6.30 -7.61 -9.74
CA ARG A 139 6.92 -8.81 -10.30
C ARG A 139 6.66 -8.96 -11.79
N ARG A 140 5.41 -8.74 -12.24
CA ARG A 140 5.04 -8.82 -13.66
C ARG A 140 5.67 -7.71 -14.49
N GLY A 141 5.79 -6.50 -13.94
CA GLY A 141 6.50 -5.40 -14.58
C GLY A 141 7.99 -5.71 -14.75
N ILE A 142 8.64 -6.26 -13.72
CA ILE A 142 10.04 -6.72 -13.82
C ILE A 142 10.16 -7.81 -14.88
N GLU A 143 9.31 -8.84 -14.85
CA GLU A 143 9.34 -9.93 -15.84
C GLU A 143 9.17 -9.41 -17.28
N SER A 144 8.30 -8.41 -17.47
CA SER A 144 8.10 -7.78 -18.78
C SER A 144 9.33 -7.01 -19.27
N LEU A 145 10.13 -6.45 -18.38
CA LEU A 145 11.27 -5.59 -18.71
C LEU A 145 12.59 -6.36 -18.81
N TYR A 146 12.75 -7.39 -17.98
CA TYR A 146 14.02 -8.08 -17.75
C TYR A 146 13.97 -9.59 -18.06
N GLY A 147 12.77 -10.13 -18.34
CA GLY A 147 12.55 -11.56 -18.59
C GLY A 147 12.10 -12.32 -17.32
N GLU A 148 11.73 -13.59 -17.48
CA GLU A 148 11.31 -14.44 -16.35
C GLU A 148 12.44 -14.59 -15.33
N MET A 149 12.14 -14.33 -14.05
CA MET A 149 13.11 -14.34 -12.96
C MET A 149 12.48 -14.89 -11.68
N THR A 150 13.30 -15.49 -10.83
CA THR A 150 12.92 -15.87 -9.46
C THR A 150 12.84 -14.64 -8.55
N ARG A 151 12.20 -14.80 -7.38
CA ARG A 151 12.13 -13.71 -6.38
C ARG A 151 13.49 -13.29 -5.85
N GLU A 152 14.44 -14.21 -5.79
CA GLU A 152 15.83 -13.94 -5.37
C GLU A 152 16.55 -13.09 -6.42
N GLU A 153 16.47 -13.46 -7.69
CA GLU A 153 17.04 -12.69 -8.80
C GLU A 153 16.41 -11.29 -8.92
N MET A 154 15.10 -11.16 -8.66
CA MET A 154 14.44 -9.85 -8.59
C MET A 154 14.95 -9.00 -7.41
N HIS A 155 15.33 -9.64 -6.30
CA HIS A 155 15.92 -8.94 -5.16
C HIS A 155 17.31 -8.42 -5.51
N ASP A 156 18.14 -9.25 -6.13
CA ASP A 156 19.48 -8.86 -6.61
C ASP A 156 19.39 -7.75 -7.66
N LEU A 157 18.43 -7.84 -8.57
CA LEU A 157 18.13 -6.77 -9.54
C LEU A 157 17.67 -5.49 -8.84
N ALA A 158 16.97 -5.55 -7.71
CA ALA A 158 16.55 -4.34 -7.02
C ALA A 158 17.71 -3.60 -6.33
N GLU A 159 18.82 -4.27 -6.03
CA GLU A 159 19.98 -3.65 -5.35
C GLU A 159 20.64 -2.54 -6.18
N GLN A 160 20.59 -2.61 -7.52
CA GLN A 160 21.09 -1.53 -8.40
C GLN A 160 20.26 -0.24 -8.33
N TRP A 161 19.06 -0.26 -7.74
CA TRP A 161 18.21 0.93 -7.59
C TRP A 161 18.34 1.60 -6.23
N ARG A 162 19.18 1.08 -5.33
CA ARG A 162 19.44 1.74 -4.04
C ARG A 162 20.12 3.10 -4.22
N PRO A 163 19.83 4.08 -3.34
CA PRO A 163 18.90 4.04 -2.21
C PRO A 163 17.45 4.43 -2.58
N TYR A 164 17.07 4.34 -3.86
CA TYR A 164 15.81 4.85 -4.41
C TYR A 164 14.91 3.75 -4.98
N ARG A 165 14.89 2.56 -4.36
CA ARG A 165 14.09 1.42 -4.83
C ARG A 165 12.61 1.76 -4.92
N SER A 166 12.10 2.64 -4.06
CA SER A 166 10.71 3.10 -4.12
C SER A 166 10.38 3.81 -5.43
N LEU A 167 11.27 4.70 -5.90
CA LEU A 167 11.08 5.37 -7.19
C LEU A 167 11.12 4.37 -8.35
N ALA A 168 12.05 3.41 -8.32
CA ALA A 168 12.09 2.36 -9.34
C ALA A 168 10.79 1.55 -9.39
N VAL A 169 10.23 1.23 -8.23
CA VAL A 169 8.94 0.54 -8.11
C VAL A 169 7.80 1.37 -8.73
N LEU A 170 7.77 2.69 -8.54
CA LEU A 170 6.75 3.55 -9.19
C LEU A 170 6.81 3.47 -10.71
N TYR A 171 8.00 3.52 -11.31
CA TYR A 171 8.17 3.37 -12.76
C TYR A 171 7.77 1.97 -13.24
N ILE A 172 8.09 0.92 -12.48
CA ILE A 172 7.70 -0.45 -12.82
C ILE A 172 6.17 -0.60 -12.79
N TRP A 173 5.49 0.01 -11.83
CA TRP A 173 4.02 0.05 -11.81
C TRP A 173 3.47 0.82 -13.02
N ALA A 174 4.01 2.00 -13.33
CA ALA A 174 3.59 2.78 -14.49
C ALA A 174 3.71 1.99 -15.81
N HIS A 175 4.79 1.21 -15.97
CA HIS A 175 4.99 0.30 -17.10
C HIS A 175 4.01 -0.88 -17.10
N TYR A 176 3.67 -1.42 -15.94
CA TYR A 176 2.72 -2.52 -15.83
C TYR A 176 1.28 -2.09 -16.15
N GLU A 177 0.92 -0.84 -15.85
CA GLU A 177 -0.42 -0.30 -16.05
C GLU A 177 -0.66 0.27 -17.47
N SER A 178 0.39 0.50 -18.26
CA SER A 178 0.31 0.96 -19.65
C SER A 178 0.00 -0.16 -20.65
#